data_AF-A0AAN8JZP7-F1
#
_entry.id   AF-A0AAN8JZP7-F1
#
_cell.length_a   1.000
_cell.length_b   1.000
_cell.length_c   1.000
_cell.angle_alpha   90.00
_cell.angle_beta   90.00
_cell.angle_gamma   90.00
#
_symmetry.space_group_name_H-M   'P 1'
#
loop_
_entity.id
_entity.type
_entity.pdbx_description
1 polymer ?
#
loop_
_entity_poly.entity_id
_entity_poly.type
_entity_poly.pdbx_seq_one_letter_code
_entity_poly.pdbx_strand_id
1 'polypeptide(L)' 'MASTRVVPTSDDVPGATIDFNKLNEYGNVQLKRWLECRGLKLCGNRPELLKRCRDVYLAGQQENIGVDGG' A
#
# COMPACT_ATOMS: atom_id res chain seq x y z
N MET A 1 -17.13 29.61 -10.25
CA MET A 1 -17.41 28.16 -10.23
C MET A 1 -16.49 27.53 -9.19
N ALA A 2 -17.03 27.14 -8.04
CA ALA A 2 -16.24 26.50 -6.99
C ALA A 2 -15.76 25.15 -7.52
N SER A 3 -14.45 25.02 -7.74
CA SER A 3 -13.82 23.74 -8.06
C SER A 3 -13.92 22.91 -6.79
N THR A 4 -14.95 22.06 -6.72
CA THR A 4 -15.12 21.13 -5.61
C THR A 4 -13.91 20.20 -5.66
N ARG A 5 -12.97 20.42 -4.73
CA ARG A 5 -11.84 19.54 -4.55
C ARG A 5 -12.41 18.25 -3.98
N VAL A 6 -12.84 17.37 -4.87
CA VAL A 6 -13.13 15.97 -4.57
C VAL A 6 -11.86 15.41 -3.95
N VAL A 7 -11.82 15.37 -2.62
CA VAL A 7 -10.90 14.50 -1.89
C VAL A 7 -11.36 13.09 -2.25
N PRO A 8 -10.61 12.32 -3.05
CA PRO A 8 -11.01 10.95 -3.29
C PRO A 8 -10.99 10.28 -1.91
N THR A 9 -12.17 9.89 -1.43
CA THR A 9 -12.25 8.97 -0.32
C THR A 9 -11.45 7.74 -0.76
N SER A 10 -10.55 7.26 0.10
CA SER A 10 -9.57 6.21 -0.21
C SER A 10 -10.17 4.87 -0.68
N ASP A 11 -11.49 4.81 -0.82
CA ASP A 11 -12.31 3.70 -1.28
C ASP A 11 -12.49 3.67 -2.81
N ASP A 12 -12.39 4.81 -3.50
CA ASP A 12 -12.66 4.90 -4.95
C ASP A 12 -11.46 4.49 -5.83
N VAL A 13 -10.27 4.33 -5.23
CA VAL A 13 -9.05 3.93 -5.95
C VAL A 13 -8.82 2.43 -5.78
N PRO A 14 -9.07 1.61 -6.83
CA PRO A 14 -8.80 0.17 -6.77
C PRO A 14 -7.30 -0.08 -6.58
N GLY A 15 -6.93 -0.42 -5.34
CA GLY A 15 -5.54 -0.64 -4.89
C GLY A 15 -5.05 0.30 -3.77
N ALA A 16 -5.83 1.31 -3.37
CA ALA A 16 -5.48 2.16 -2.22
C ALA A 16 -5.61 1.42 -0.88
N THR A 17 -6.58 0.52 -0.77
CA THR A 17 -6.76 -0.40 0.35
C THR A 17 -6.34 -1.81 -0.07
N ILE A 18 -5.66 -2.53 0.84
CA ILE A 18 -5.36 -3.95 0.66
C ILE A 18 -5.83 -4.70 1.90
N ASP A 19 -6.58 -5.78 1.69
CA ASP A 19 -6.99 -6.64 2.78
C ASP A 19 -5.84 -7.58 3.14
N PHE A 20 -5.29 -7.42 4.34
CA PHE A 20 -4.19 -8.27 4.80
C PHE A 20 -4.59 -9.76 4.85
N ASN A 21 -5.85 -10.08 5.17
CA ASN A 21 -6.35 -11.46 5.12
C ASN A 21 -6.38 -12.04 3.70
N LYS A 22 -6.54 -11.19 2.68
CA LYS A 22 -6.56 -11.59 1.27
C LYS A 22 -5.25 -11.29 0.55
N LEU A 23 -4.17 -10.98 1.30
CA LEU A 23 -2.91 -10.56 0.70
C LEU A 23 -2.39 -11.57 -0.33
N ASN A 24 -2.53 -12.86 0.00
CA ASN A 24 -2.16 -13.97 -0.87
C ASN A 24 -3.11 -14.18 -2.06
N GLU A 25 -4.32 -13.64 -2.05
CA GLU A 25 -5.24 -13.71 -3.20
C GLU A 25 -4.93 -12.62 -4.24
N TYR A 26 -4.24 -11.55 -3.85
CA TYR A 26 -3.88 -10.48 -4.77
C TYR A 26 -2.77 -10.87 -5.75
N GLY A 27 -2.92 -10.37 -6.97
CA GLY A 27 -1.91 -10.48 -8.01
C GLY A 27 -0.77 -9.48 -7.83
N ASN A 28 0.35 -9.72 -8.54
CA ASN A 28 1.53 -8.85 -8.48
C ASN A 28 1.22 -7.39 -8.80
N VAL A 29 0.27 -7.14 -9.72
CA VAL A 29 -0.15 -5.77 -10.10
C VAL A 29 -0.77 -5.04 -8.92
N GLN A 30 -1.65 -5.70 -8.16
CA GLN A 30 -2.33 -5.10 -7.00
C GLN A 30 -1.34 -4.85 -5.85
N LEU A 31 -0.46 -5.81 -5.58
CA LEU A 31 0.60 -5.66 -4.57
C LEU A 31 1.53 -4.49 -4.93
N LYS A 32 1.92 -4.37 -6.20
CA LYS A 32 2.76 -3.27 -6.67
C LYS A 32 2.05 -1.92 -6.56
N ARG A 33 0.80 -1.81 -7.01
CA ARG A 33 0.02 -0.57 -6.88
C ARG A 33 -0.10 -0.10 -5.43
N TRP A 34 -0.34 -1.02 -4.50
CA TRP A 34 -0.45 -0.69 -3.08
C TRP A 34 0.88 -0.19 -2.48
N LEU A 35 2.00 -0.79 -2.89
CA LEU A 35 3.34 -0.34 -2.52
C LEU A 35 3.68 1.01 -3.17
N GLU A 36 3.24 1.24 -4.42
CA GLU A 36 3.44 2.49 -5.16
C GLU A 36 2.74 3.66 -4.49
N CYS A 37 1.48 3.45 -4.06
CA CYS A 37 0.73 4.42 -3.27
C CYS A 37 1.43 4.82 -1.95
N ARG A 38 2.37 4.00 -1.45
CA ARG A 38 3.17 4.26 -0.25
C ARG A 38 4.61 4.68 -0.55
N GLY A 39 4.96 4.89 -1.82
CA GLY A 39 6.32 5.25 -2.24
C GLY A 39 7.35 4.14 -2.03
N LEU A 40 6.92 2.88 -1.92
CA LEU A 40 7.80 1.74 -1.65
C LEU A 40 8.31 1.07 -2.93
N LYS A 41 9.43 0.36 -2.81
CA LYS A 41 10.03 -0.37 -3.94
C LYS A 41 9.13 -1.50 -4.43
N LEU A 42 8.84 -1.48 -5.73
CA LEU A 42 8.02 -2.47 -6.46
C LEU A 42 8.83 -3.66 -7.02
N CYS A 43 10.10 -3.75 -6.64
CA CYS A 43 11.03 -4.74 -7.18
C CYS A 43 10.96 -6.06 -6.39
N GLY A 44 11.08 -7.18 -7.11
CA GLY A 44 11.04 -8.54 -6.55
C GLY A 44 9.95 -9.42 -7.14
N ASN A 45 9.97 -10.70 -6.75
CA ASN A 45 8.96 -11.70 -7.10
C ASN A 45 7.70 -11.57 -6.22
N ARG A 46 6.61 -12.26 -6.58
CA ARG A 46 5.37 -12.28 -5.78
C ARG A 46 5.58 -12.49 -4.26
N PRO A 47 6.34 -13.49 -3.79
CA PRO A 47 6.56 -13.68 -2.34
C PRO A 47 7.30 -12.51 -1.68
N GLU A 48 8.23 -11.86 -2.40
CA GLU A 48 8.94 -10.68 -1.90
C GLU A 48 7.98 -9.49 -1.73
N LEU A 49 7.10 -9.28 -2.71
CA LEU A 49 6.06 -8.24 -2.65
C LEU A 49 5.09 -8.49 -1.49
N LEU A 50 4.65 -9.74 -1.30
CA LEU A 50 3.78 -10.13 -0.18
C LEU A 50 4.44 -9.87 1.18
N LYS A 51 5.70 -10.28 1.32
CA LYS A 51 6.47 -10.04 2.55
C LYS A 51 6.59 -8.55 2.84
N ARG A 52 6.91 -7.74 1.82
CA ARG A 52 7.03 -6.29 1.96
C ARG A 52 5.69 -5.63 2.31
N CYS A 53 4.58 -6.03 1.67
CA CYS A 53 3.25 -5.55 2.04
C CYS A 53 2.89 -5.90 3.49
N ARG A 54 3.23 -7.12 3.94
CA ARG A 54 3.02 -7.57 5.33
C ARG A 54 3.86 -6.77 6.31
N ASP A 55 5.14 -6.59 6.00
CA ASP A 55 6.08 -5.83 6.81
C ASP A 55 5.59 -4.39 7.01
N VAL A 56 5.17 -3.73 5.93
CA VAL A 56 4.63 -2.35 5.96
C VAL A 56 3.29 -2.26 6.69
N TYR A 57 2.42 -3.26 6.53
CA TYR A 57 1.16 -3.31 7.27
C TYR A 57 1.39 -3.46 8.78
N LEU A 58 2.34 -4.33 9.17
CA LEU A 58 2.74 -4.54 10.56
C LEU A 58 3.52 -3.34 11.11
N ALA A 59 4.36 -2.69 10.31
CA ALA A 59 5.06 -1.46 10.66
C ALA A 59 4.05 -0.33 10.86
N GLY A 60 3.07 -0.16 9.97
CA GLY A 60 1.99 0.82 10.13
C GLY A 60 1.08 0.59 11.34
N GLN A 61 1.01 -0.63 11.88
CA GLN A 61 0.35 -0.89 13.18
C GLN A 61 1.25 -0.61 14.39
N GLN A 62 2.57 -0.60 14.20
CA GLN A 62 3.57 -0.41 15.26
C GLN A 62 4.16 1.01 15.28
N GLU A 63 4.01 1.79 14.22
CA GLU A 63 4.68 3.08 14.06
C GLU A 63 3.80 4.28 14.44
N ASN A 64 3.83 4.54 15.74
CA ASN A 64 4.20 5.86 16.27
C ASN A 64 5.72 5.95 16.49
N ILE A 65 6.55 5.45 15.56
CA ILE A 65 8.00 5.64 15.62
C ILE A 65 8.40 6.09 14.23
N GLY A 66 8.94 7.31 14.13
CA GLY A 66 9.42 7.85 12.88
C GLY A 66 10.78 7.25 12.56
N VAL A 67 10.96 6.81 11.32
CA VAL A 67 12.30 6.66 10.74
C VAL A 67 12.32 7.38 9.41
N ASP A 68 12.72 8.65 9.50
CA ASP A 68 13.49 9.35 8.47
C ASP A 68 14.72 8.51 8.11
N GLY A 69 15.00 8.34 6.81
CA GLY A 69 16.23 7.68 6.41
C GLY A 69 16.26 7.25 4.95
N GLY A 70 16.74 8.14 4.08
CA GLY A 70 17.21 7.81 2.74
C GLY A 70 17.21 8.97 1.75
#